data_AF-A0A941HQP8-F1
#
_entry.id   AF-A0A941HQP8-F1
#
_cell.length_a   1.000
_cell.length_b   1.000
_cell.length_c   1.000
_cell.angle_alpha   90.00
_cell.angle_beta   90.00
_cell.angle_gamma   90.00
#
_symmetry.space_group_name_H-M   'P 1'
#
loop_
_entity.id
_entity.type
_entity.pdbx_description
1 polymer ?
#
loop_
_entity_poly.entity_id
_entity_poly.type
_entity_poly.pdbx_seq_one_letter_code
_entity_poly.pdbx_strand_id
1 'polypeptide(L)'
;MSQYIVEKEFEHEGLKCVVLFGPLGHRTGYVGVPKGHPYFGKDYDERELSAVDVHGGLTYAGGGGNYPIKSDLHWFGFDCAHIGDGADFYLALTLFPENKEYIELMRAFCSNHGVVRSMEYVEKECRSLADQLNKAATQNK
;
A
#
# COMPACT_ATOMS: atom_id res chain seq x y z
N MET A 1 -11.97 -7.74 -15.04
CA MET A 1 -10.70 -7.11 -14.66
C MET A 1 -10.50 -7.40 -13.19
N SER A 2 -9.61 -8.31 -12.85
CA SER A 2 -9.16 -8.42 -11.46
C SER A 2 -8.42 -7.12 -11.12
N GLN A 3 -8.86 -6.38 -10.11
CA GLN A 3 -8.30 -5.06 -9.82
C GLN A 3 -6.88 -5.13 -9.23
N TYR A 4 -6.56 -6.20 -8.50
CA TYR A 4 -5.26 -6.44 -7.84
C TYR A 4 -5.24 -7.86 -7.24
N ILE A 5 -4.06 -8.31 -6.79
CA ILE A 5 -3.86 -9.53 -5.99
C ILE A 5 -3.46 -9.13 -4.56
N VAL A 6 -4.03 -9.79 -3.56
CA VAL A 6 -3.54 -9.72 -2.17
C VAL A 6 -2.38 -10.71 -2.05
N GLU A 7 -1.14 -10.20 -2.04
CA GLU A 7 0.05 -11.04 -1.93
C GLU A 7 0.30 -11.48 -0.48
N LYS A 8 -0.04 -10.62 0.49
CA LYS A 8 0.18 -10.92 1.91
C LYS A 8 -0.79 -10.17 2.80
N GLU A 9 -1.35 -10.89 3.77
CA GLU A 9 -2.01 -10.33 4.95
C GLU A 9 -1.24 -10.73 6.20
N PHE A 10 -1.05 -9.78 7.11
CA PHE A 10 -0.38 -10.04 8.39
C PHE A 10 -0.82 -9.03 9.45
N GLU A 11 -0.29 -9.16 10.66
CA GLU A 11 -0.51 -8.23 11.76
C GLU A 11 0.85 -7.79 12.33
N HIS A 12 0.94 -6.53 12.73
CA HIS A 12 2.11 -5.95 13.40
C HIS A 12 1.64 -4.92 14.41
N GLU A 13 2.11 -5.01 15.67
CA GLU A 13 1.67 -4.15 16.78
C GLU A 13 0.14 -4.04 16.92
N GLY A 14 -0.58 -5.15 16.71
CA GLY A 14 -2.04 -5.20 16.79
C GLY A 14 -2.79 -4.52 15.64
N LEU A 15 -2.08 -4.03 14.62
CA LEU A 15 -2.66 -3.43 13.42
C LEU A 15 -2.57 -4.40 12.23
N LYS A 16 -3.67 -4.54 11.51
CA LYS A 16 -3.75 -5.37 10.30
C LYS A 16 -2.97 -4.71 9.18
N CYS A 17 -2.13 -5.48 8.49
CA CYS A 17 -1.31 -5.04 7.38
C CYS A 17 -1.62 -5.86 6.12
N VAL A 18 -1.60 -5.20 4.96
CA VAL A 18 -1.88 -5.83 3.66
C VAL A 18 -0.85 -5.37 2.63
N VAL A 19 -0.32 -6.31 1.85
CA VAL A 19 0.47 -6.05 0.64
C VAL A 19 -0.36 -6.46 -0.57
N LEU A 20 -0.57 -5.51 -1.48
CA LEU A 20 -1.24 -5.75 -2.76
C LEU A 20 -0.24 -5.68 -3.91
N PHE A 21 -0.54 -6.42 -4.98
CA PHE A 21 0.13 -6.30 -6.27
C PHE A 21 -0.87 -5.92 -7.35
N GLY A 22 -0.59 -4.82 -8.07
CA GLY A 22 -1.46 -4.27 -9.09
C GLY A 22 -1.13 -4.74 -10.51
N PRO A 23 -2.06 -4.58 -11.47
CA PRO A 23 -1.87 -5.00 -12.86
C PRO A 23 -0.77 -4.24 -13.61
N LEU A 24 -0.30 -3.10 -13.06
CA LEU A 24 0.83 -2.35 -13.63
C LEU A 24 2.19 -2.72 -13.02
N GLY A 25 2.28 -3.82 -12.28
CA GLY A 25 3.55 -4.36 -11.81
C GLY A 25 4.11 -3.72 -10.53
N HIS A 26 3.35 -2.86 -9.87
CA HIS A 26 3.74 -2.23 -8.62
C HIS A 26 3.01 -2.84 -7.43
N ARG A 27 3.71 -2.86 -6.29
CA ARG A 27 3.12 -3.21 -5.01
C ARG A 27 2.64 -1.97 -4.28
N THR A 28 1.67 -2.17 -3.40
CA THR A 28 1.18 -1.14 -2.48
C THR A 28 0.99 -1.76 -1.09
N GLY A 29 1.21 -0.95 -0.06
CA GLY A 29 1.12 -1.38 1.34
C GLY A 29 0.01 -0.63 2.07
N TYR A 30 -0.69 -1.32 2.97
CA TYR A 30 -1.77 -0.74 3.77
C TYR A 30 -1.70 -1.21 5.22
N VAL A 31 -2.02 -0.31 6.14
CA VAL A 31 -2.18 -0.58 7.57
C VAL A 31 -3.55 -0.08 8.03
N GLY A 32 -4.33 -0.99 8.62
CA GLY A 32 -5.69 -0.75 9.06
C GLY A 32 -5.75 -0.43 10.55
N VAL A 33 -6.33 0.71 10.89
CA VAL A 33 -6.60 1.13 12.26
C VAL A 33 -8.08 0.88 12.63
N PRO A 34 -8.38 0.40 13.86
CA PRO A 34 -9.75 0.16 14.31
C PRO A 34 -10.46 1.45 14.72
N LYS A 35 -11.80 1.41 14.88
CA LYS A 35 -12.65 2.56 15.26
C LYS A 35 -12.21 3.32 16.52
N GLY A 36 -11.53 2.65 17.45
CA GLY A 36 -11.02 3.28 18.68
C GLY A 36 -9.65 3.96 18.52
N HIS A 37 -9.01 3.87 17.35
CA HIS A 37 -7.71 4.47 17.10
C HIS A 37 -7.85 5.98 16.84
N PRO A 38 -6.94 6.84 17.35
CA PRO A 38 -7.04 8.30 17.20
C PRO A 38 -7.06 8.80 15.76
N TYR A 39 -6.58 7.98 14.81
CA TYR A 39 -6.53 8.30 13.39
C TYR A 39 -7.63 7.63 12.56
N PHE A 40 -8.57 6.94 13.21
CA PHE A 40 -9.71 6.39 12.48
C PHE A 40 -10.52 7.52 11.83
N GLY A 41 -10.80 7.40 10.53
CA GLY A 41 -11.58 8.38 9.77
C GLY A 41 -10.80 9.60 9.30
N LYS A 42 -9.49 9.71 9.58
CA LYS A 42 -8.64 10.82 9.13
C LYS A 42 -8.13 10.61 7.70
N ASP A 43 -8.00 11.68 6.94
CA ASP A 43 -7.36 11.61 5.62
C ASP A 43 -5.83 11.49 5.76
N TYR A 44 -5.14 11.07 4.70
CA TYR A 44 -3.70 10.79 4.75
C TYR A 44 -2.82 12.05 4.80
N ASP A 45 -3.37 13.20 4.40
CA ASP A 45 -2.69 14.50 4.36
C ASP A 45 -2.94 15.35 5.62
N GLU A 46 -3.62 14.78 6.62
CA GLU A 46 -3.86 15.42 7.91
C GLU A 46 -2.55 15.81 8.61
N ARG A 47 -2.54 16.98 9.25
CA ARG A 47 -1.30 17.55 9.82
C ARG A 47 -0.61 16.62 10.82
N GLU A 48 -1.38 15.86 11.61
CA GLU A 48 -0.86 14.92 12.61
C GLU A 48 -0.16 13.71 11.98
N LEU A 49 -0.41 13.43 10.70
CA LEU A 49 0.21 12.37 9.92
C LEU A 49 1.40 12.87 9.09
N SER A 50 1.68 14.18 9.06
CA SER A 50 2.78 14.76 8.29
C SER A 50 4.19 14.24 8.67
N ALA A 51 4.34 13.67 9.86
CA ALA A 51 5.58 13.06 10.32
C ALA A 51 5.70 11.57 9.97
N VAL A 52 4.68 10.97 9.35
CA VAL A 52 4.73 9.59 8.87
C VAL A 52 5.71 9.50 7.71
N ASP A 53 6.75 8.71 7.91
CA ASP A 53 7.81 8.47 6.94
C ASP A 53 7.80 7.00 6.52
N VAL A 54 7.24 6.76 5.33
CA VAL A 54 7.20 5.49 4.63
C VAL A 54 7.57 5.75 3.18
N HIS A 55 7.74 4.70 2.39
CA HIS A 55 8.05 4.78 0.97
C HIS A 55 7.16 5.80 0.22
N GLY A 56 7.73 6.96 -0.12
CA GLY A 56 7.04 8.05 -0.83
C GLY A 56 6.02 8.83 0.00
N GLY A 57 5.82 8.46 1.27
CA GLY A 57 4.76 8.99 2.13
C GLY A 57 3.43 8.27 1.96
N LEU A 58 2.41 8.72 2.71
CA LEU A 58 1.06 8.20 2.57
C LEU A 58 0.40 8.73 1.29
N THR A 59 -0.24 7.85 0.54
CA THR A 59 -0.98 8.18 -0.70
C THR A 59 -2.43 7.72 -0.66
N TYR A 60 -2.85 7.13 0.46
CA TYR A 60 -4.21 6.62 0.63
C TYR A 60 -4.67 6.73 2.09
N ALA A 61 -5.92 7.16 2.28
CA ALA A 61 -6.70 6.95 3.48
C ALA A 61 -8.15 6.61 3.13
N GLY A 62 -8.74 5.64 3.83
CA GLY A 62 -10.14 5.28 3.61
C GLY A 62 -10.59 4.08 4.44
N GLY A 63 -11.88 4.00 4.75
CA GLY A 63 -12.41 2.93 5.59
C GLY A 63 -13.81 2.43 5.19
N GLY A 64 -14.22 1.34 5.82
CA GLY A 64 -15.61 0.83 5.75
C GLY A 64 -16.04 0.24 4.41
N GLY A 65 -15.09 -0.32 3.64
CA GLY A 65 -15.34 -0.85 2.30
C GLY A 65 -14.72 -2.22 2.05
N ASN A 66 -14.59 -2.56 0.77
CA ASN A 66 -13.96 -3.81 0.31
C ASN A 66 -12.46 -3.65 0.00
N TYR A 67 -11.94 -2.43 0.11
CA TYR A 67 -10.56 -2.08 -0.23
C TYR A 67 -9.77 -1.70 1.04
N PRO A 68 -8.49 -2.11 1.17
CA PRO A 68 -7.77 -3.08 0.34
C PRO A 68 -8.33 -4.51 0.48
N ILE A 69 -8.94 -4.80 1.63
CA ILE A 69 -9.72 -6.02 1.91
C ILE A 69 -11.00 -5.64 2.64
N LYS A 70 -12.03 -6.49 2.56
CA LYS A 70 -13.30 -6.30 3.26
C LYS A 70 -13.08 -6.25 4.78
N SER A 71 -13.35 -5.09 5.38
CA SER A 71 -13.20 -4.86 6.82
C SER A 71 -13.91 -3.59 7.28
N ASP A 72 -14.08 -3.45 8.60
CA ASP A 72 -14.57 -2.22 9.23
C ASP A 72 -13.43 -1.28 9.68
N LEU A 73 -12.22 -1.50 9.17
CA LEU A 73 -11.02 -0.71 9.50
C LEU A 73 -10.96 0.56 8.66
N HIS A 74 -10.19 1.53 9.15
CA HIS A 74 -9.73 2.68 8.37
C HIS A 74 -8.28 2.45 7.99
N TRP A 75 -7.99 2.46 6.70
CA TRP A 75 -6.70 2.09 6.14
C TRP A 75 -5.90 3.32 5.79
N PHE A 76 -4.62 3.30 6.14
CA PHE A 76 -3.60 4.19 5.59
C PHE A 76 -2.71 3.38 4.67
N GLY A 77 -2.32 3.94 3.53
CA GLY A 77 -1.50 3.22 2.57
C GLY A 77 -0.54 4.09 1.77
N PHE A 78 0.37 3.41 1.10
CA PHE A 78 1.38 3.97 0.22
C PHE A 78 1.55 3.06 -1.00
N ASP A 79 1.97 3.63 -2.13
CA ASP A 79 2.26 2.89 -3.35
C ASP A 79 3.75 2.90 -3.69
N CYS A 80 4.20 1.88 -4.41
CA CYS A 80 5.57 1.78 -4.91
C CYS A 80 5.64 2.12 -6.41
N ALA A 81 4.94 3.17 -6.85
CA ALA A 81 4.93 3.66 -8.22
C ALA A 81 5.48 5.10 -8.32
N HIS A 82 6.51 5.41 -7.52
CA HIS A 82 7.15 6.72 -7.50
C HIS A 82 8.27 6.83 -8.54
N ILE A 83 8.77 8.06 -8.74
CA ILE A 83 9.95 8.29 -9.58
C ILE A 83 11.13 7.49 -9.02
N GLY A 84 11.66 6.57 -9.84
CA GLY A 84 12.77 5.69 -9.46
C GLY A 84 12.35 4.28 -9.07
N ASP A 85 11.05 4.00 -8.94
CA ASP A 85 10.56 2.63 -8.82
C ASP A 85 10.40 1.98 -10.19
N GLY A 86 10.60 0.66 -10.20
CA GLY A 86 10.42 -0.19 -11.37
C GLY A 86 9.15 -1.04 -11.24
N ALA A 87 8.61 -1.44 -12.38
CA ALA A 87 7.43 -2.30 -12.46
C ALA A 87 7.83 -3.75 -12.76
N ASP A 88 7.26 -4.70 -12.03
CA ASP A 88 7.38 -6.13 -12.33
C ASP A 88 6.38 -6.54 -13.42
N PHE A 89 6.63 -6.08 -14.66
CA PHE A 89 5.75 -6.38 -15.79
C PHE A 89 5.66 -7.87 -16.12
N TYR A 90 6.70 -8.67 -15.82
CA TYR A 90 6.66 -10.12 -16.06
C TYR A 90 5.71 -10.81 -15.09
N LEU A 91 5.78 -10.48 -13.81
CA LEU A 91 4.81 -10.97 -12.84
C LEU A 91 3.39 -10.45 -13.16
N ALA A 92 3.26 -9.19 -13.58
CA ALA A 92 1.97 -8.64 -13.98
C ALA A 92 1.33 -9.40 -15.15
N LEU A 93 2.10 -9.71 -16.21
CA LEU A 93 1.62 -10.52 -17.33
C LEU A 93 1.20 -11.94 -16.91
N THR A 94 1.84 -12.48 -15.87
CA THR A 94 1.54 -13.80 -15.33
C THR A 94 0.24 -13.80 -14.51
N LEU A 95 0.06 -12.78 -13.66
CA LEU A 95 -1.07 -12.70 -12.73
C LEU A 95 -2.34 -12.10 -13.36
N PHE A 96 -2.20 -11.25 -14.39
CA PHE A 96 -3.30 -10.56 -15.06
C PHE A 96 -3.25 -10.79 -16.59
N PRO A 97 -3.33 -12.05 -17.06
CA PRO A 97 -3.25 -12.34 -18.49
C PRO A 97 -4.38 -11.69 -19.30
N GLU A 98 -5.53 -11.39 -18.67
CA GLU A 98 -6.63 -10.67 -19.30
C GLU A 98 -6.32 -9.19 -19.58
N ASN A 99 -5.29 -8.64 -18.93
CA ASN A 99 -4.82 -7.27 -19.11
C ASN A 99 -3.58 -7.17 -20.03
N LYS A 100 -3.18 -8.26 -20.68
CA LYS A 100 -1.92 -8.36 -21.44
C LYS A 100 -1.65 -7.19 -22.39
N GLU A 101 -2.62 -6.81 -23.23
CA GLU A 101 -2.43 -5.73 -24.21
C GLU A 101 -2.10 -4.39 -23.52
N TYR A 102 -2.81 -4.09 -22.43
CA TYR A 102 -2.57 -2.89 -21.63
C TYR A 102 -1.22 -2.95 -20.92
N ILE A 103 -0.83 -4.11 -20.38
CA ILE A 103 0.45 -4.29 -19.69
C ILE A 103 1.62 -4.14 -20.66
N GLU A 104 1.56 -4.75 -21.84
CA GLU A 104 2.62 -4.61 -22.87
C GLU A 104 2.71 -3.18 -23.41
N LEU A 105 1.57 -2.50 -23.56
CA LEU A 105 1.54 -1.08 -23.91
C LEU A 105 2.28 -0.26 -22.84
N MET A 106 1.91 -0.42 -21.57
CA MET A 106 2.54 0.32 -20.47
C MET A 106 4.02 0.00 -20.35
N ARG A 107 4.41 -1.26 -20.53
CA ARG A 107 5.81 -1.68 -20.55
C ARG A 107 6.64 -1.01 -21.64
N ALA A 108 6.05 -0.75 -22.82
CA ALA A 108 6.75 -0.08 -23.92
C ALA A 108 6.98 1.42 -23.66
N PHE A 109 6.13 2.07 -22.85
CA PHE A 109 6.20 3.51 -22.56
C PHE A 109 6.85 3.84 -21.22
N CYS A 110 6.70 2.98 -20.22
CA CYS A 110 7.26 3.18 -18.88
C CYS A 110 8.73 2.75 -18.85
N SER A 111 9.59 3.61 -18.33
CA SER A 111 11.00 3.28 -18.10
C SER A 111 11.11 2.20 -17.02
N ASN A 112 11.53 0.99 -17.38
CA ASN A 112 11.69 -0.11 -16.43
C ASN A 112 13.09 -0.16 -15.79
N HIS A 113 13.72 1.01 -15.59
CA HIS A 113 15.07 1.12 -15.03
C HIS A 113 15.07 1.37 -13.51
N GLY A 114 13.91 1.59 -12.91
CA GLY A 114 13.77 1.77 -11.48
C GLY A 114 13.89 0.47 -10.67
N VAL A 115 13.92 0.62 -9.35
CA VAL A 115 13.99 -0.52 -8.43
C VAL A 115 12.60 -1.11 -8.25
N VAL A 116 12.43 -2.37 -8.63
CA VAL A 116 11.19 -3.11 -8.32
C VAL A 116 11.14 -3.36 -6.81
N ARG A 117 10.14 -2.80 -6.13
CA ARG A 117 9.94 -3.04 -4.69
C ARG A 117 9.39 -4.44 -4.46
N SER A 118 10.15 -5.25 -3.72
CA SER A 118 9.75 -6.63 -3.40
C SER A 118 8.64 -6.67 -2.35
N MET A 119 7.98 -7.81 -2.23
CA MET A 119 6.97 -8.02 -1.18
C MET A 119 7.57 -7.81 0.22
N GLU A 120 8.80 -8.27 0.46
CA GLU A 120 9.49 -8.11 1.74
C GLU A 120 9.83 -6.65 2.04
N TYR A 121 10.14 -5.85 1.02
CA TYR A 121 10.34 -4.41 1.19
C TYR A 121 9.03 -3.74 1.65
N VAL A 122 7.94 -4.00 0.94
CA VAL A 122 6.63 -3.41 1.24
C VAL A 122 6.11 -3.86 2.61
N GLU A 123 6.35 -5.12 2.98
CA GLU A 123 6.06 -5.60 4.33
C GLU A 123 6.81 -4.82 5.41
N LYS A 124 8.11 -4.54 5.21
CA LYS A 124 8.90 -3.74 6.17
C LYS A 124 8.37 -2.33 6.29
N GLU A 125 7.99 -1.70 5.18
CA GLU A 125 7.36 -0.37 5.16
C GLU A 125 5.99 -0.39 5.89
N CYS A 126 5.16 -1.42 5.69
CA CYS A 126 3.92 -1.60 6.46
C CYS A 126 4.18 -1.76 7.96
N ARG A 127 5.21 -2.49 8.37
CA ARG A 127 5.60 -2.60 9.79
C ARG A 127 6.02 -1.25 10.36
N SER A 128 6.85 -0.50 9.62
CA SER A 128 7.25 0.86 9.98
C SER A 128 6.04 1.78 10.13
N LEU A 129 5.08 1.71 9.19
CA LEU A 129 3.85 2.47 9.24
C LEU A 129 3.03 2.15 10.50
N ALA A 130 2.82 0.88 10.79
CA ALA A 130 2.09 0.45 11.98
C ALA A 130 2.75 0.94 13.29
N ASP A 131 4.09 0.87 13.39
CA ASP A 131 4.84 1.41 14.52
C ASP A 131 4.60 2.92 14.69
N GLN A 132 4.61 3.68 13.60
CA GLN A 132 4.44 5.14 13.61
C GLN A 132 3.01 5.56 13.98
N LEU A 133 2.00 4.89 13.44
CA LEU A 133 0.58 5.14 13.76
C LEU A 133 0.31 4.92 15.26
N ASN A 134 0.86 3.86 15.85
CA ASN A 134 0.71 3.56 17.28
C ASN A 134 1.48 4.53 18.19
N LYS A 135 2.70 4.92 17.81
CA LYS A 135 3.50 5.90 18.57
C LYS A 135 2.77 7.24 18.69
N ALA A 136 2.27 7.75 17.56
CA ALA A 136 1.62 9.05 17.54
C ALA A 136 0.24 9.03 18.23
N ALA A 137 -0.45 7.88 18.24
CA ALA A 137 -1.65 7.68 19.05
C ALA A 137 -1.41 7.78 20.57
N THR A 138 -0.19 7.50 21.03
CA THR A 138 0.17 7.54 22.46
C THR A 138 0.56 8.95 22.92
N GLN A 139 1.02 9.82 22.02
CA GLN A 139 1.41 11.19 22.32
C GLN A 139 0.23 12.19 22.34
N ASN A 140 -0.93 11.78 21.82
CA ASN A 140 -2.16 12.58 21.75
C ASN A 140 -3.15 12.27 22.90
N LYS A 141 -2.70 11.59 23.97
CA LYS A 141 -3.45 11.38 25.21
C LYS A 141 -2.89 12.23 26.33
#